data_AF-A0A315X213-F1
#
_entry.id   AF-A0A315X213-F1
#
_cell.length_a   1.000
_cell.length_b   1.000
_cell.length_c   1.000
_cell.angle_alpha   90.00
_cell.angle_beta   90.00
_cell.angle_gamma   90.00
#
_symmetry.space_group_name_H-M   'P 1'
#
loop_
_entity.id
_entity.type
_entity.pdbx_description
1 polymer ?
#
loop_
_entity_poly.entity_id
_entity_poly.type
_entity_poly.pdbx_seq_one_letter_code
_entity_poly.pdbx_strand_id
1 'polypeptide(L)'
;MAKGDIIAKLESAQLSGRGGAAFPTAVKWQAVKNQLAEKKYIVANGSEGEPNVLKDGYILAHYPAELISGIKIALQYIDHATAIIFLRKDYYRKYKAKLEKLIGRAPIKLFREKGGYLSGEETVLCQEIEHHLARPRIKPPYPGQAGIFGCPTLINNIETFYFVSQIAKNKYQHSRFYTISGDVKKPGVYELPDSWSIQRILQHTGNLPKTDYFLQIGGGASGEILLPSETKKKVGGSGAIVIFDRAKTDLYQLMKFWVTFFMRENCDKCTPCREGTYRLEKMLENKKLDAKKIEDLMFVLENTSFCALGKSVVVPFRSLLAKIKISPRG
;
A
#
# COMPACT_ATOMS: atom_id res chain seq x y z
N MET A 1 11.73 -25.65 -12.00
CA MET A 1 11.86 -25.78 -10.54
C MET A 1 10.73 -26.69 -10.06
N ALA A 2 11.02 -27.70 -9.25
CA ALA A 2 9.95 -28.52 -8.66
C ALA A 2 9.04 -27.62 -7.81
N LYS A 3 7.72 -27.83 -7.85
CA LYS A 3 6.72 -26.94 -7.22
C LYS A 3 6.95 -26.72 -5.70
N GLY A 4 7.67 -27.61 -5.01
CA GLY A 4 8.01 -27.48 -3.58
C GLY A 4 9.16 -26.51 -3.26
N ASP A 5 10.02 -26.19 -4.23
CA ASP A 5 11.25 -25.41 -4.01
C ASP A 5 10.97 -23.93 -3.67
N ILE A 6 9.96 -23.33 -4.30
CA ILE A 6 9.73 -21.88 -4.12
C ILE A 6 9.25 -21.51 -2.70
N ILE A 7 8.41 -22.33 -2.08
CA ILE A 7 7.88 -21.99 -0.74
C ILE A 7 8.97 -22.03 0.32
N ALA A 8 9.79 -23.08 0.32
CA ALA A 8 10.92 -23.17 1.24
C ALA A 8 11.86 -21.96 1.08
N LYS A 9 12.10 -21.51 -0.16
CA LYS A 9 12.85 -20.29 -0.44
C LYS A 9 12.17 -19.03 0.10
N LEU A 10 10.86 -18.88 -0.07
CA LEU A 10 10.10 -17.73 0.45
C LEU A 10 10.06 -17.69 1.99
N GLU A 11 9.95 -18.85 2.63
CA GLU A 11 10.00 -18.99 4.10
C GLU A 11 11.39 -18.65 4.63
N SER A 12 12.44 -19.22 4.02
CA SER A 12 13.84 -18.94 4.38
C SER A 12 14.19 -17.46 4.18
N ALA A 13 13.70 -16.85 3.11
CA ALA A 13 13.87 -15.41 2.84
C ALA A 13 13.00 -14.51 3.73
N GLN A 14 12.07 -15.07 4.50
CA GLN A 14 11.11 -14.35 5.35
C GLN A 14 10.34 -13.25 4.59
N LEU A 15 9.98 -13.50 3.32
CA LEU A 15 9.32 -12.48 2.50
C LEU A 15 7.93 -12.16 3.05
N SER A 16 7.72 -10.91 3.45
CA SER A 16 6.42 -10.36 3.82
C SER A 16 5.81 -9.53 2.69
N GLY A 17 4.47 -9.44 2.66
CA GLY A 17 3.74 -8.68 1.67
C GLY A 17 4.11 -7.19 1.68
N ARG A 18 4.55 -6.66 0.54
CA ARG A 18 5.04 -5.28 0.41
C ARG A 18 3.96 -4.23 0.08
N GLY A 19 2.69 -4.59 0.28
CA GLY A 19 1.53 -3.69 0.14
C GLY A 19 1.16 -2.91 1.41
N GLY A 20 1.86 -3.12 2.53
CA GLY A 20 1.66 -2.38 3.78
C GLY A 20 1.30 -3.25 4.98
N ALA A 21 0.50 -4.32 4.78
CA ALA A 21 0.08 -5.22 5.86
C ALA A 21 1.17 -6.20 6.34
N ALA A 22 2.26 -6.36 5.58
CA ALA A 22 3.41 -7.21 5.93
C ALA A 22 3.09 -8.68 6.27
N PHE A 23 1.98 -9.23 5.76
CA PHE A 23 1.62 -10.63 5.99
C PHE A 23 2.62 -11.60 5.34
N PRO A 24 3.04 -12.69 5.99
CA PRO A 24 4.01 -13.64 5.43
C PRO A 24 3.54 -14.23 4.09
N THR A 25 4.37 -14.07 3.05
CA THR A 25 4.01 -14.42 1.67
C THR A 25 3.82 -15.92 1.50
N ALA A 26 4.74 -16.72 2.04
CA ALA A 26 4.68 -18.18 1.98
C ALA A 26 3.39 -18.75 2.59
N VAL A 27 3.03 -18.28 3.79
CA VAL A 27 1.79 -18.68 4.49
C VAL A 27 0.57 -18.36 3.64
N LYS A 28 0.51 -17.16 3.04
CA LYS A 28 -0.61 -16.77 2.16
C LYS A 28 -0.70 -17.66 0.93
N TRP A 29 0.43 -18.00 0.32
CA TRP A 29 0.49 -18.85 -0.87
C TRP A 29 0.04 -20.28 -0.56
N GLN A 30 0.55 -20.88 0.53
CA GLN A 30 0.14 -22.19 1.00
C GLN A 30 -1.37 -22.22 1.30
N ALA A 31 -1.90 -21.20 1.99
CA ALA A 31 -3.32 -21.13 2.33
C ALA A 31 -4.23 -21.17 1.09
N VAL A 32 -3.87 -20.45 0.01
CA VAL A 32 -4.62 -20.47 -1.26
C VAL A 32 -4.40 -21.77 -2.03
N LYS A 33 -3.17 -22.30 -2.02
CA LYS A 33 -2.87 -23.58 -2.66
C LYS A 33 -3.70 -24.71 -2.08
N ASN A 34 -3.84 -24.75 -0.76
CA ASN A 34 -4.51 -25.84 -0.05
C ASN A 34 -6.05 -25.78 -0.15
N GLN A 35 -6.64 -24.70 -0.69
CA GLN A 35 -8.07 -24.69 -0.99
C GLN A 35 -8.39 -25.64 -2.14
N LEU A 36 -9.40 -26.51 -1.96
CA LEU A 36 -9.93 -27.34 -3.03
C LEU A 36 -10.86 -26.51 -3.91
N ALA A 37 -10.46 -26.24 -5.15
CA ALA A 37 -11.25 -25.49 -6.11
C ALA A 37 -10.82 -25.83 -7.54
N GLU A 38 -11.78 -25.96 -8.45
CA GLU A 38 -11.54 -26.18 -9.88
C GLU A 38 -10.89 -24.97 -10.57
N LYS A 39 -11.00 -23.79 -9.96
CA LYS A 39 -10.43 -22.55 -10.45
C LYS A 39 -9.92 -21.69 -9.31
N LYS A 40 -8.74 -21.10 -9.52
CA LYS A 40 -8.12 -20.15 -8.61
C LYS A 40 -7.69 -18.88 -9.35
N TYR A 41 -7.50 -17.81 -8.60
CA TYR A 41 -6.99 -16.56 -9.16
C TYR A 41 -5.74 -16.10 -8.45
N ILE A 42 -4.84 -15.48 -9.21
CA ILE A 42 -3.69 -14.75 -8.71
C ILE A 42 -3.83 -13.31 -9.15
N VAL A 43 -3.66 -12.37 -8.25
CA VAL A 43 -3.71 -10.95 -8.56
C VAL A 43 -2.41 -10.28 -8.16
N ALA A 44 -1.74 -9.69 -9.14
CA ALA A 44 -0.72 -8.68 -8.93
C ALA A 44 -1.40 -7.30 -8.80
N ASN A 45 -1.56 -6.86 -7.55
CA ASN A 45 -2.21 -5.60 -7.21
C ASN A 45 -1.21 -4.43 -7.39
N GLY A 46 -1.37 -3.71 -8.49
CA GLY A 46 -0.69 -2.44 -8.82
C GLY A 46 -1.64 -1.25 -8.79
N SER A 47 -2.64 -1.28 -7.91
CA SER A 47 -3.50 -0.15 -7.55
C SER A 47 -2.77 0.78 -6.55
N GLU A 48 -1.59 1.27 -6.93
CA GLU A 48 -0.75 2.14 -6.08
C GLU A 48 -1.43 3.51 -5.91
N GLY A 49 -2.34 3.63 -4.94
CA GLY A 49 -3.13 4.85 -4.75
C GLY A 49 -2.68 5.74 -3.59
N GLU A 50 -1.84 5.22 -2.68
CA GLU A 50 -1.36 5.98 -1.53
C GLU A 50 -0.49 7.16 -2.00
N PRO A 51 -0.78 8.40 -1.60
CA PRO A 51 0.04 9.54 -1.97
C PRO A 51 1.49 9.35 -1.57
N ASN A 52 2.41 9.88 -2.39
CA ASN A 52 3.86 9.78 -2.16
C ASN A 52 4.42 8.35 -2.12
N VAL A 53 3.73 7.39 -2.75
CA VAL A 53 4.23 6.04 -3.01
C VAL A 53 4.35 5.84 -4.52
N LEU A 54 5.55 5.48 -4.99
CA LEU A 54 5.87 5.38 -6.42
C LEU A 54 6.63 4.10 -6.78
N LYS A 55 6.77 3.17 -5.81
CA LYS A 55 7.62 1.99 -5.92
C LYS A 55 7.08 0.98 -6.95
N ASP A 56 5.76 0.81 -7.04
CA ASP A 56 5.16 -0.11 -7.99
C ASP A 56 5.27 0.45 -9.40
N GLY A 57 5.02 1.76 -9.57
CA GLY A 57 5.27 2.47 -10.81
C GLY A 57 6.72 2.38 -11.29
N TYR A 58 7.67 2.45 -10.36
CA TYR A 58 9.11 2.26 -10.63
C TYR A 58 9.41 0.83 -11.09
N ILE A 59 8.87 -0.19 -10.42
CA ILE A 59 9.03 -1.60 -10.82
C ILE A 59 8.43 -1.85 -12.22
N LEU A 60 7.25 -1.30 -12.52
CA LEU A 60 6.63 -1.42 -13.83
C LEU A 60 7.48 -0.77 -14.94
N ALA A 61 8.13 0.35 -14.64
CA ALA A 61 9.02 1.03 -15.57
C ALA A 61 10.31 0.24 -15.82
N HIS A 62 11.00 -0.16 -14.74
CA HIS A 62 12.39 -0.62 -14.76
C HIS A 62 12.54 -2.14 -14.73
N TYR A 63 11.65 -2.86 -14.03
CA TYR A 63 11.74 -4.32 -13.83
C TYR A 63 10.47 -5.09 -14.20
N PRO A 64 9.80 -4.81 -15.34
CA PRO A 64 8.57 -5.52 -15.69
C PRO A 64 8.82 -6.99 -16.02
N ALA A 65 10.01 -7.37 -16.50
CA ALA A 65 10.33 -8.76 -16.79
C ALA A 65 10.39 -9.60 -15.50
N GLU A 66 10.99 -9.06 -14.43
CA GLU A 66 11.05 -9.64 -13.10
C GLU A 66 9.65 -9.77 -12.48
N LEU A 67 8.82 -8.74 -12.61
CA LEU A 67 7.42 -8.80 -12.19
C LEU A 67 6.68 -9.97 -12.87
N ILE A 68 6.73 -10.04 -14.20
CA ILE A 68 6.06 -11.11 -14.96
C ILE A 68 6.63 -12.49 -14.59
N SER A 69 7.95 -12.59 -14.38
CA SER A 69 8.61 -13.81 -13.90
C SER A 69 8.07 -14.26 -12.54
N GLY A 70 7.93 -13.34 -11.58
CA GLY A 70 7.35 -13.62 -10.26
C GLY A 70 5.91 -14.12 -10.32
N ILE A 71 5.09 -13.53 -11.18
CA ILE A 71 3.69 -13.97 -11.40
C ILE A 71 3.67 -15.36 -12.04
N LYS A 72 4.54 -15.65 -13.02
CA LYS A 72 4.66 -16.97 -13.64
C LYS A 72 5.08 -18.05 -12.64
N ILE A 73 5.96 -17.72 -11.70
CA ILE A 73 6.33 -18.64 -10.58
C ILE A 73 5.10 -18.94 -9.71
N ALA A 74 4.27 -17.93 -9.42
CA ALA A 74 3.04 -18.13 -8.67
C ALA A 74 2.04 -19.04 -9.41
N LEU A 75 1.88 -18.84 -10.73
CA LEU A 75 1.07 -19.70 -11.60
C LEU A 75 1.56 -21.15 -11.66
N GLN A 76 2.88 -21.37 -11.54
CA GLN A 76 3.44 -22.72 -11.47
C GLN A 76 3.17 -23.38 -10.10
N TYR A 77 3.11 -22.59 -9.04
CA TYR A 77 2.93 -23.08 -7.67
C TYR A 77 1.45 -23.36 -7.33
N ILE A 78 0.53 -22.49 -7.75
CA ILE A 78 -0.91 -22.59 -7.51
C ILE A 78 -1.58 -23.29 -8.69
N ASP A 79 -2.12 -24.49 -8.45
CA ASP A 79 -2.81 -25.27 -9.48
C ASP A 79 -4.13 -24.61 -9.92
N HIS A 80 -4.51 -24.81 -11.18
CA HIS A 80 -5.76 -24.28 -11.79
C HIS A 80 -5.92 -22.75 -11.70
N ALA A 81 -4.79 -22.02 -11.63
CA ALA A 81 -4.79 -20.58 -11.49
C ALA A 81 -4.79 -19.85 -12.84
N THR A 82 -5.50 -18.73 -12.89
CA THR A 82 -5.28 -17.67 -13.88
C THR A 82 -4.84 -16.39 -13.16
N ALA A 83 -3.97 -15.60 -13.80
CA ALA A 83 -3.43 -14.41 -13.16
C ALA A 83 -4.01 -13.13 -13.77
N ILE A 84 -4.11 -12.10 -12.94
CA ILE A 84 -4.58 -10.76 -13.30
C ILE A 84 -3.56 -9.76 -12.77
N ILE A 85 -3.07 -8.88 -13.63
CA ILE A 85 -2.33 -7.68 -13.20
C ILE A 85 -3.33 -6.54 -13.15
N PHE A 86 -3.72 -6.18 -11.93
CA PHE A 86 -4.68 -5.13 -11.67
C PHE A 86 -3.93 -3.81 -11.54
N LEU A 87 -4.13 -2.90 -12.50
CA LEU A 87 -3.32 -1.69 -12.62
C LEU A 87 -4.15 -0.42 -12.52
N ARG A 88 -3.60 0.54 -11.77
CA ARG A 88 -4.05 1.94 -11.79
C ARG A 88 -4.17 2.46 -13.21
N LYS A 89 -5.15 3.34 -13.43
CA LYS A 89 -5.57 3.78 -14.78
C LYS A 89 -4.42 4.34 -15.63
N ASP A 90 -3.54 5.11 -15.03
CA ASP A 90 -2.35 5.68 -15.67
C ASP A 90 -1.27 4.63 -15.93
N TYR A 91 -1.00 3.73 -14.99
CA TYR A 91 -0.06 2.62 -15.16
C TYR A 91 -0.52 1.65 -16.25
N TYR A 92 -1.82 1.33 -16.29
CA TYR A 92 -2.39 0.55 -17.37
C TYR A 92 -2.15 1.22 -18.72
N ARG A 93 -2.51 2.50 -18.86
CA ARG A 93 -2.29 3.26 -20.11
C ARG A 93 -0.82 3.28 -20.53
N LYS A 94 0.10 3.49 -19.58
CA LYS A 94 1.53 3.64 -19.84
C LYS A 94 2.23 2.32 -20.16
N TYR A 95 1.88 1.23 -19.48
CA TYR A 95 2.65 -0.01 -19.50
C TYR A 95 1.96 -1.19 -20.19
N LYS A 96 0.68 -1.07 -20.60
CA LYS A 96 -0.08 -2.17 -21.22
C LYS A 96 0.69 -2.88 -22.33
N ALA A 97 1.11 -2.17 -23.37
CA ALA A 97 1.76 -2.78 -24.53
C ALA A 97 3.07 -3.51 -24.15
N LYS A 98 3.87 -2.91 -23.25
CA LYS A 98 5.11 -3.51 -22.74
C LYS A 98 4.84 -4.80 -21.97
N LEU A 99 3.82 -4.79 -21.10
CA LEU A 99 3.44 -5.95 -20.29
C LEU A 99 2.83 -7.06 -21.15
N GLU A 100 1.95 -6.74 -22.11
CA GLU A 100 1.36 -7.73 -23.04
C GLU A 100 2.44 -8.49 -23.82
N LYS A 101 3.47 -7.77 -24.31
CA LYS A 101 4.62 -8.39 -24.97
C LYS A 101 5.38 -9.38 -24.07
N LEU A 102 5.58 -9.03 -22.80
CA LEU A 102 6.31 -9.88 -21.82
C LEU A 102 5.47 -11.06 -21.30
N ILE A 103 4.15 -10.87 -21.21
CA ILE A 103 3.21 -11.92 -20.83
C ILE A 103 3.25 -13.04 -21.87
N GLY A 104 3.17 -12.69 -23.16
CA GLY A 104 3.12 -13.65 -24.26
C GLY A 104 1.88 -14.54 -24.17
N ARG A 105 2.06 -15.86 -24.19
CA ARG A 105 0.97 -16.86 -24.13
C ARG A 105 0.58 -17.29 -22.71
N ALA A 106 1.19 -16.72 -21.68
CA ALA A 106 0.87 -17.10 -20.31
C ALA A 106 -0.58 -16.68 -19.95
N PRO A 107 -1.28 -17.41 -19.05
CA PRO A 107 -2.66 -17.11 -18.66
C PRO A 107 -2.72 -15.91 -17.69
N ILE A 108 -2.23 -14.77 -18.14
CA ILE A 108 -2.14 -13.51 -17.40
C ILE A 108 -2.93 -12.45 -18.17
N LYS A 109 -3.92 -11.84 -17.52
CA LYS A 109 -4.70 -10.74 -18.08
C LYS A 109 -4.33 -9.43 -17.42
N LEU A 110 -4.35 -8.33 -18.18
CA LEU A 110 -4.26 -6.99 -17.62
C LEU A 110 -5.66 -6.47 -17.33
N PHE A 111 -5.88 -5.98 -16.12
CA PHE A 111 -7.13 -5.34 -15.73
C PHE A 111 -6.87 -3.86 -15.42
N ARG A 112 -7.67 -2.99 -16.05
CA ARG A 112 -7.62 -1.54 -15.79
C ARG A 112 -8.57 -1.23 -14.64
N GLU A 113 -8.00 -0.76 -13.54
CA GLU A 113 -8.75 -0.24 -12.39
C GLU A 113 -9.81 0.79 -12.81
N LYS A 114 -10.99 0.73 -12.19
CA LYS A 114 -12.10 1.66 -12.41
C LYS A 114 -12.22 2.68 -11.29
N GLY A 115 -11.85 2.33 -10.06
CA GLY A 115 -11.90 3.21 -8.90
C GLY A 115 -10.68 4.11 -8.72
N GLY A 116 -10.20 4.15 -7.48
CA GLY A 116 -9.13 5.01 -6.97
C GLY A 116 -8.37 4.31 -5.85
N TYR A 117 -7.96 5.04 -4.82
CA TYR A 117 -7.19 4.48 -3.70
C TYR A 117 -7.83 3.23 -3.07
N LEU A 118 -9.15 3.24 -2.90
CA LEU A 118 -9.87 2.12 -2.28
C LEU A 118 -9.81 0.83 -3.12
N SER A 119 -9.57 0.93 -4.43
CA SER A 119 -9.38 -0.22 -5.33
C SER A 119 -8.15 -1.06 -4.96
N GLY A 120 -7.22 -0.51 -4.16
CA GLY A 120 -6.11 -1.26 -3.59
C GLY A 120 -6.52 -2.21 -2.46
N GLU A 121 -7.71 -2.07 -1.88
CA GLU A 121 -8.22 -3.00 -0.88
C GLU A 121 -8.63 -4.32 -1.54
N GLU A 122 -8.18 -5.44 -0.95
CA GLU A 122 -8.24 -6.76 -1.59
C GLU A 122 -9.64 -7.20 -2.02
N THR A 123 -10.67 -6.90 -1.23
CA THR A 123 -12.05 -7.29 -1.55
C THR A 123 -12.71 -6.31 -2.53
N VAL A 124 -12.37 -5.02 -2.47
CA VAL A 124 -12.82 -4.02 -3.45
C VAL A 124 -12.26 -4.34 -4.83
N LEU A 125 -10.99 -4.73 -4.88
CA LEU A 125 -10.35 -5.24 -6.10
C LEU A 125 -11.14 -6.40 -6.70
N CYS A 126 -11.56 -7.38 -5.87
CA CYS A 126 -12.41 -8.48 -6.34
C CYS A 126 -13.73 -7.95 -6.91
N GLN A 127 -14.40 -7.01 -6.23
CA GLN A 127 -15.64 -6.42 -6.73
C GLN A 127 -15.47 -5.77 -8.11
N GLU A 128 -14.39 -5.02 -8.33
CA GLU A 128 -14.18 -4.36 -9.61
C GLU A 128 -13.95 -5.34 -10.76
N ILE A 129 -13.16 -6.40 -10.50
CA ILE A 129 -12.93 -7.48 -11.46
C ILE A 129 -14.24 -8.18 -11.81
N GLU A 130 -15.12 -8.37 -10.84
CA GLU A 130 -16.45 -8.94 -11.01
C GLU A 130 -17.49 -7.94 -11.54
N HIS A 131 -17.07 -6.69 -11.78
CA HIS A 131 -17.92 -5.60 -12.27
C HIS A 131 -19.08 -5.21 -11.32
N HIS A 132 -18.89 -5.44 -10.03
CA HIS A 132 -19.76 -4.93 -8.97
C HIS A 132 -19.35 -3.52 -8.51
N LEU A 133 -20.14 -2.94 -7.60
CA LEU A 133 -19.80 -1.69 -6.94
C LEU A 133 -18.51 -1.85 -6.14
N ALA A 134 -17.59 -0.90 -6.27
CA ALA A 134 -16.29 -0.85 -5.60
C ALA A 134 -16.44 -0.57 -4.09
N ARG A 135 -16.97 -1.55 -3.36
CA ARG A 135 -17.23 -1.49 -1.92
C ARG A 135 -16.66 -2.73 -1.23
N PRO A 136 -15.95 -2.57 -0.10
CA PRO A 136 -15.30 -3.68 0.57
C PRO A 136 -16.32 -4.73 1.01
N ARG A 137 -15.93 -6.01 0.97
CA ARG A 137 -16.75 -7.14 1.44
C ARG A 137 -16.57 -7.36 2.94
N ILE A 138 -17.57 -7.99 3.55
CA ILE A 138 -17.42 -8.44 4.93
C ILE A 138 -16.39 -9.58 4.96
N LYS A 139 -15.53 -9.56 5.97
CA LYS A 139 -14.50 -10.59 6.20
C LYS A 139 -14.72 -11.16 7.61
N PRO A 140 -14.70 -12.49 7.80
CA PRO A 140 -14.56 -13.55 6.79
C PRO A 140 -15.82 -13.75 5.90
N PRO A 141 -15.70 -14.47 4.75
CA PRO A 141 -14.49 -15.13 4.24
C PRO A 141 -13.46 -14.14 3.66
N TYR A 142 -12.18 -14.48 3.80
CA TYR A 142 -11.10 -13.69 3.20
C TYR A 142 -10.90 -14.05 1.72
N PRO A 143 -10.29 -13.18 0.89
CA PRO A 143 -10.08 -13.47 -0.54
C PRO A 143 -9.32 -14.78 -0.82
N GLY A 144 -8.44 -15.19 0.08
CA GLY A 144 -7.74 -16.47 -0.04
C GLY A 144 -8.66 -17.70 0.05
N GLN A 145 -9.84 -17.55 0.64
CA GLN A 145 -10.90 -18.56 0.72
C GLN A 145 -11.94 -18.34 -0.38
N ALA A 146 -12.51 -17.13 -0.46
CA ALA A 146 -13.52 -16.74 -1.43
C ALA A 146 -13.26 -15.30 -1.90
N GLY A 147 -12.51 -15.17 -2.99
CA GLY A 147 -12.18 -13.91 -3.64
C GLY A 147 -12.97 -13.70 -4.92
N ILE A 148 -12.27 -13.65 -6.06
CA ILE A 148 -12.83 -13.36 -7.37
C ILE A 148 -13.81 -14.48 -7.79
N PHE A 149 -15.07 -14.11 -8.05
CA PHE A 149 -16.19 -15.02 -8.34
C PHE A 149 -16.38 -16.11 -7.28
N GLY A 150 -16.05 -15.80 -6.03
CA GLY A 150 -16.09 -16.76 -4.92
C GLY A 150 -14.94 -17.78 -4.93
N CYS A 151 -14.02 -17.73 -5.89
CA CYS A 151 -12.88 -18.65 -5.96
C CYS A 151 -11.73 -18.22 -5.03
N PRO A 152 -10.93 -19.17 -4.50
CA PRO A 152 -9.68 -18.86 -3.79
C PRO A 152 -8.78 -17.95 -4.61
N THR A 153 -8.40 -16.81 -4.02
CA THR A 153 -7.67 -15.76 -4.73
C THR A 153 -6.44 -15.33 -3.94
N LEU A 154 -5.26 -15.51 -4.54
CA LEU A 154 -4.00 -14.99 -4.02
C LEU A 154 -3.81 -13.55 -4.50
N ILE A 155 -3.90 -12.58 -3.59
CA ILE A 155 -3.66 -11.17 -3.90
C ILE A 155 -2.33 -10.73 -3.28
N ASN A 156 -1.39 -10.28 -4.10
CA ASN A 156 -0.10 -9.76 -3.66
C ASN A 156 0.25 -8.48 -4.41
N ASN A 157 0.99 -7.60 -3.76
CA ASN A 157 1.46 -6.35 -4.36
C ASN A 157 2.50 -6.61 -5.46
N ILE A 158 2.64 -5.68 -6.41
CA ILE A 158 3.63 -5.71 -7.50
C ILE A 158 5.05 -5.99 -6.97
N GLU A 159 5.47 -5.28 -5.93
CA GLU A 159 6.79 -5.45 -5.31
C GLU A 159 6.99 -6.85 -4.71
N THR A 160 5.94 -7.45 -4.14
CA THR A 160 6.01 -8.83 -3.65
C THR A 160 6.36 -9.79 -4.79
N PHE A 161 5.71 -9.67 -5.95
CA PHE A 161 6.02 -10.53 -7.10
C PHE A 161 7.41 -10.26 -7.69
N TYR A 162 7.86 -9.01 -7.71
CA TYR A 162 9.26 -8.71 -8.05
C TYR A 162 10.23 -9.50 -7.16
N PHE A 163 10.05 -9.44 -5.83
CA PHE A 163 10.95 -10.17 -4.92
C PHE A 163 10.80 -11.68 -4.98
N VAL A 164 9.62 -12.22 -5.28
CA VAL A 164 9.46 -13.65 -5.59
C VAL A 164 10.39 -14.04 -6.74
N SER A 165 10.50 -13.23 -7.80
CA SER A 165 11.43 -13.50 -8.90
C SER A 165 12.89 -13.44 -8.45
N GLN A 166 13.24 -12.49 -7.57
CA GLN A 166 14.62 -12.38 -7.09
C GLN A 166 15.01 -13.54 -6.17
N ILE A 167 14.09 -13.96 -5.30
CA ILE A 167 14.26 -15.12 -4.42
C ILE A 167 14.41 -16.40 -5.24
N ALA A 168 13.57 -16.61 -6.26
CA ALA A 168 13.66 -17.79 -7.11
C ALA A 168 15.01 -17.88 -7.86
N LYS A 169 15.64 -16.74 -8.15
CA LYS A 169 16.97 -16.62 -8.77
C LYS A 169 18.12 -16.65 -7.74
N ASN A 170 17.84 -16.80 -6.45
CA ASN A 170 18.80 -16.66 -5.35
C ASN A 170 19.54 -15.30 -5.35
N LYS A 171 18.85 -14.22 -5.76
CA LYS A 171 19.38 -12.85 -5.88
C LYS A 171 18.77 -11.87 -4.87
N TYR A 172 17.85 -12.31 -4.02
CA TYR A 172 17.23 -11.45 -3.03
C TYR A 172 18.20 -11.12 -1.90
N GLN A 173 18.36 -9.83 -1.60
CA GLN A 173 19.35 -9.33 -0.63
C GLN A 173 18.68 -8.71 0.60
N HIS A 174 17.53 -9.24 1.03
CA HIS A 174 16.75 -8.68 2.14
C HIS A 174 16.49 -7.17 1.98
N SER A 175 16.11 -6.79 0.76
CA SER A 175 15.83 -5.41 0.38
C SER A 175 14.33 -5.14 0.27
N ARG A 176 13.99 -3.86 0.25
CA ARG A 176 12.68 -3.36 -0.17
C ARG A 176 12.82 -2.00 -0.86
N PHE A 177 11.78 -1.59 -1.57
CA PHE A 177 11.73 -0.26 -2.16
C PHE A 177 11.15 0.76 -1.18
N TYR A 178 11.79 1.92 -1.15
CA TYR A 178 11.39 3.10 -0.39
C TYR A 178 11.11 4.25 -1.35
N THR A 179 10.00 4.96 -1.15
CA THR A 179 9.74 6.22 -1.86
C THR A 179 10.09 7.38 -0.94
N ILE A 180 11.10 8.18 -1.31
CA ILE A 180 11.50 9.37 -0.56
C ILE A 180 11.01 10.61 -1.30
N SER A 181 10.30 11.49 -0.60
CA SER A 181 9.65 12.69 -1.17
C SER A 181 9.48 13.81 -0.15
N GLY A 182 8.87 14.92 -0.56
CA GLY A 182 8.70 16.12 0.28
C GLY A 182 9.89 17.07 0.18
N ASP A 183 10.24 17.72 1.29
CA ASP A 183 11.33 18.70 1.38
C ASP A 183 12.72 18.04 1.38
N VAL A 184 13.07 17.39 0.27
CA VAL A 184 14.32 16.64 0.10
C VAL A 184 15.09 17.06 -1.14
N LYS A 185 16.40 16.78 -1.15
CA LYS A 185 17.29 17.12 -2.27
C LYS A 185 17.23 16.10 -3.40
N LYS A 186 17.05 14.81 -3.06
CA LYS A 186 17.08 13.69 -3.99
C LYS A 186 15.80 12.86 -3.81
N PRO A 187 14.64 13.33 -4.27
CA PRO A 187 13.43 12.54 -4.25
C PRO A 187 13.56 11.35 -5.21
N GLY A 188 12.90 10.23 -4.89
CA GLY A 188 12.92 9.07 -5.77
C GLY A 188 12.60 7.77 -5.06
N VAL A 189 12.71 6.68 -5.82
CA VAL A 189 12.53 5.31 -5.35
C VAL A 189 13.91 4.66 -5.17
N TYR A 190 14.14 4.08 -4.01
CA TYR A 190 15.40 3.46 -3.62
C TYR A 190 15.18 2.02 -3.18
N GLU A 191 15.91 1.07 -3.77
CA GLU A 191 15.99 -0.30 -3.23
C GLU A 191 17.10 -0.34 -2.18
N LEU A 192 16.75 -0.53 -0.91
CA LEU A 192 17.69 -0.54 0.22
C LEU A 192 17.36 -1.70 1.17
N PRO A 193 18.31 -2.12 2.03
CA PRO A 193 18.06 -3.21 2.97
C PRO A 193 16.88 -2.91 3.91
N ASP A 194 16.00 -3.89 4.10
CA ASP A 194 14.79 -3.74 4.92
C ASP A 194 15.08 -3.70 6.43
N SER A 195 16.32 -4.00 6.81
CA SER A 195 16.84 -3.89 8.16
C SER A 195 17.20 -2.47 8.58
N TRP A 196 17.33 -1.54 7.62
CA TRP A 196 17.80 -0.18 7.91
C TRP A 196 16.76 0.68 8.63
N SER A 197 17.25 1.55 9.52
CA SER A 197 16.45 2.60 10.14
C SER A 197 16.18 3.73 9.15
N ILE A 198 15.13 4.51 9.43
CA ILE A 198 14.80 5.72 8.65
C ILE A 198 16.01 6.66 8.60
N GLN A 199 16.69 6.87 9.74
CA GLN A 199 17.88 7.72 9.82
C GLN A 199 18.99 7.26 8.87
N ARG A 200 19.28 5.95 8.86
CA ARG A 200 20.33 5.37 7.99
C ARG A 200 19.99 5.52 6.51
N ILE A 201 18.72 5.30 6.15
CA ILE A 201 18.22 5.49 4.79
C ILE A 201 18.42 6.95 4.34
N LEU A 202 18.01 7.92 5.16
CA LEU A 202 18.15 9.34 4.85
C LEU A 202 19.61 9.78 4.73
N GLN A 203 20.48 9.29 5.61
CA GLN A 203 21.92 9.55 5.52
C GLN A 203 22.52 8.97 4.23
N HIS A 204 22.25 7.70 3.93
CA HIS A 204 22.80 7.01 2.76
C HIS A 204 22.34 7.65 1.45
N THR A 205 21.08 8.07 1.37
CA THR A 205 20.52 8.71 0.18
C THR A 205 20.90 10.19 0.06
N GLY A 206 21.49 10.79 1.10
CA GLY A 206 21.81 12.22 1.15
C GLY A 206 20.58 13.12 1.34
N ASN A 207 19.50 12.57 1.90
CA ASN A 207 18.21 13.24 2.15
C ASN A 207 17.99 13.59 3.62
N LEU A 208 18.99 13.41 4.51
CA LEU A 208 18.88 13.86 5.90
C LEU A 208 18.73 15.39 5.95
N PRO A 209 17.63 15.94 6.49
CA PRO A 209 17.43 17.38 6.54
C PRO A 209 18.44 18.09 7.46
N LYS A 210 18.73 19.36 7.14
CA LYS A 210 19.59 20.25 7.95
C LYS A 210 18.79 21.25 8.79
N THR A 211 17.49 21.40 8.53
CA THR A 211 16.56 22.29 9.23
C THR A 211 15.73 21.49 10.23
N ASP A 212 14.91 22.15 11.06
CA ASP A 212 13.91 21.45 11.87
C ASP A 212 12.86 20.80 10.95
N TYR A 213 12.54 19.55 11.21
CA TYR A 213 11.72 18.73 10.33
C TYR A 213 10.90 17.70 11.09
N PHE A 214 9.87 17.18 10.43
CA PHE A 214 9.18 15.97 10.83
C PHE A 214 8.94 15.10 9.59
N LEU A 215 8.54 13.84 9.80
CA LEU A 215 8.31 12.89 8.72
C LEU A 215 6.90 12.33 8.77
N GLN A 216 6.35 11.97 7.61
CA GLN A 216 5.23 11.06 7.51
C GLN A 216 5.69 9.73 6.90
N ILE A 217 5.52 8.64 7.64
CA ILE A 217 6.09 7.33 7.31
C ILE A 217 5.00 6.31 6.99
N GLY A 218 5.21 5.54 5.93
CA GLY A 218 4.34 4.41 5.55
C GLY A 218 3.19 4.76 4.61
N GLY A 219 2.95 6.05 4.34
CA GLY A 219 2.00 6.58 3.36
C GLY A 219 1.93 8.11 3.44
N GLY A 220 1.63 8.79 2.33
CA GLY A 220 1.53 10.25 2.30
C GLY A 220 0.19 10.81 2.80
N ALA A 221 -0.81 9.96 2.98
CA ALA A 221 -2.07 10.29 3.64
C ALA A 221 -2.30 9.41 4.88
N SER A 222 -2.09 8.09 4.80
CA SER A 222 -2.35 7.16 5.91
C SER A 222 -1.17 6.97 6.88
N GLY A 223 -0.02 7.61 6.61
CA GLY A 223 1.21 7.38 7.36
C GLY A 223 1.26 8.05 8.74
N GLU A 224 2.15 7.54 9.59
CA GLU A 224 2.42 8.04 10.95
C GLU A 224 3.36 9.25 10.90
N ILE A 225 3.06 10.28 11.67
CA ILE A 225 3.97 11.41 11.90
C ILE A 225 5.05 11.05 12.90
N LEU A 226 6.31 11.26 12.53
CA LEU A 226 7.48 11.06 13.39
C LEU A 226 8.30 12.33 13.55
N LEU A 227 8.86 12.49 14.74
CA LEU A 227 9.91 13.45 15.02
C LEU A 227 11.30 12.86 14.69
N PRO A 228 12.33 13.71 14.50
CA PRO A 228 13.69 13.26 14.21
C PRO A 228 14.24 12.26 15.25
N SER A 229 13.85 12.41 16.52
CA SER A 229 14.24 11.51 17.63
C SER A 229 13.72 10.08 17.46
N GLU A 230 12.68 9.87 16.65
CA GLU A 230 12.05 8.57 16.44
C GLU A 230 12.59 7.83 15.21
N THR A 231 13.54 8.42 14.47
CA THR A 231 14.04 7.89 13.17
C THR A 231 14.95 6.66 13.29
N LYS A 232 15.25 6.21 14.51
CA LYS A 232 16.01 4.97 14.75
C LYS A 232 15.20 3.70 14.47
N LYS A 233 13.89 3.79 14.27
CA LYS A 233 13.04 2.65 13.86
C LYS A 233 13.08 2.38 12.35
N LYS A 234 12.63 1.19 11.96
CA LYS A 234 12.45 0.79 10.54
C LYS A 234 11.21 1.46 9.94
N VAL A 235 11.18 1.59 8.61
CA VAL A 235 10.02 2.08 7.87
C VAL A 235 8.93 0.99 7.79
N GLY A 236 7.75 1.30 8.29
CA GLY A 236 6.55 0.46 8.16
C GLY A 236 5.74 0.73 6.88
N GLY A 237 4.58 0.07 6.76
CA GLY A 237 3.61 0.34 5.71
C GLY A 237 4.16 0.18 4.28
N SER A 238 3.76 1.07 3.39
CA SER A 238 4.07 1.02 1.95
C SER A 238 5.53 1.35 1.61
N GLY A 239 6.36 1.77 2.57
CA GLY A 239 7.74 2.19 2.30
C GLY A 239 7.90 3.68 1.97
N ALA A 240 6.85 4.50 2.12
CA ALA A 240 6.94 5.94 1.96
C ALA A 240 7.71 6.61 3.10
N ILE A 241 8.54 7.60 2.76
CA ILE A 241 9.21 8.52 3.66
C ILE A 241 9.00 9.93 3.11
N VAL A 242 8.05 10.67 3.67
CA VAL A 242 7.77 12.06 3.29
C VAL A 242 8.39 12.98 4.33
N ILE A 243 9.28 13.88 3.91
CA ILE A 243 9.93 14.85 4.80
C ILE A 243 9.20 16.18 4.69
N PHE A 244 8.99 16.83 5.83
CA PHE A 244 8.41 18.17 5.91
C PHE A 244 9.35 19.10 6.69
N ASP A 245 9.73 20.22 6.07
CA ASP A 245 10.41 21.31 6.76
C ASP A 245 9.40 22.02 7.67
N ARG A 246 9.69 22.08 8.97
CA ARG A 246 8.72 22.56 9.97
C ARG A 246 8.38 24.04 9.79
N ALA A 247 9.33 24.86 9.34
CA ALA A 247 9.09 26.29 9.17
C ALA A 247 8.24 26.59 7.92
N LYS A 248 8.27 25.70 6.92
CA LYS A 248 7.56 25.87 5.65
C LYS A 248 6.19 25.19 5.61
N THR A 249 5.94 24.25 6.52
CA THR A 249 4.76 23.40 6.45
C THR A 249 3.58 24.00 7.20
N ASP A 250 2.53 24.33 6.46
CA ASP A 250 1.22 24.65 7.03
C ASP A 250 0.51 23.36 7.44
N LEU A 251 0.37 23.16 8.76
CA LEU A 251 -0.25 21.96 9.32
C LEU A 251 -1.76 21.88 9.01
N TYR A 252 -2.46 23.00 8.87
CA TYR A 252 -3.87 22.99 8.49
C TYR A 252 -4.03 22.54 7.05
N GLN A 253 -3.17 22.99 6.14
CA GLN A 253 -3.20 22.54 4.74
C GLN A 253 -2.82 21.07 4.62
N LEU A 254 -1.87 20.58 5.41
CA LEU A 254 -1.51 19.17 5.45
C LEU A 254 -2.69 18.30 5.93
N MET A 255 -3.35 18.69 7.02
CA MET A 255 -4.55 18.00 7.51
C MET A 255 -5.71 18.06 6.50
N LYS A 256 -5.91 19.21 5.86
CA LYS A 256 -6.92 19.38 4.80
C LYS A 256 -6.64 18.46 3.62
N PHE A 257 -5.39 18.35 3.19
CA PHE A 257 -4.99 17.41 2.14
C PHE A 257 -5.37 15.97 2.49
N TRP A 258 -5.08 15.50 3.70
CA TRP A 258 -5.46 14.15 4.14
C TRP A 258 -6.97 13.95 4.12
N VAL A 259 -7.74 14.90 4.66
CA VAL A 259 -9.19 14.79 4.73
C VAL A 259 -9.82 14.81 3.35
N THR A 260 -9.41 15.74 2.48
CA THR A 260 -9.90 15.79 1.09
C THR A 260 -9.56 14.50 0.35
N PHE A 261 -8.37 13.93 0.59
CA PHE A 261 -8.02 12.60 0.05
C PHE A 261 -9.01 11.53 0.55
N PHE A 262 -9.19 11.37 1.86
CA PHE A 262 -10.08 10.33 2.39
C PHE A 262 -11.56 10.54 2.03
N MET A 263 -12.02 11.79 1.90
CA MET A 263 -13.36 12.13 1.41
C MET A 263 -13.55 11.68 -0.04
N ARG A 264 -12.59 11.99 -0.92
CA ARG A 264 -12.64 11.62 -2.34
C ARG A 264 -12.62 10.11 -2.55
N GLU A 265 -11.88 9.39 -1.71
CA GLU A 265 -11.69 7.94 -1.83
C GLU A 265 -12.75 7.12 -1.04
N ASN A 266 -13.73 7.81 -0.42
CA ASN A 266 -14.80 7.17 0.33
C ASN A 266 -15.74 6.38 -0.60
N CYS A 267 -16.22 5.21 -0.13
CA CYS A 267 -17.21 4.40 -0.87
C CYS A 267 -18.64 4.50 -0.32
N ASP A 268 -18.84 5.37 0.66
CA ASP A 268 -20.10 5.68 1.34
C ASP A 268 -20.77 4.50 2.06
N LYS A 269 -20.05 3.40 2.23
CA LYS A 269 -20.61 2.16 2.82
C LYS A 269 -20.90 2.26 4.31
N CYS A 270 -20.04 2.94 5.08
CA CYS A 270 -20.19 3.03 6.54
C CYS A 270 -20.24 4.48 7.02
N THR A 271 -21.23 4.77 7.86
CA THR A 271 -21.45 6.07 8.49
C THR A 271 -20.21 6.67 9.15
N PRO A 272 -19.43 5.94 9.98
CA PRO A 272 -18.28 6.54 10.66
C PRO A 272 -17.23 7.07 9.68
N CYS A 273 -16.94 6.36 8.59
CA CYS A 273 -15.99 6.83 7.59
C CYS A 273 -16.58 8.00 6.77
N ARG A 274 -17.81 7.88 6.26
CA ARG A 274 -18.44 8.92 5.42
C ARG A 274 -18.68 10.22 6.19
N GLU A 275 -19.42 10.12 7.28
CA GLU A 275 -19.83 11.29 8.06
C GLU A 275 -18.73 11.77 9.01
N GLY A 276 -17.85 10.87 9.44
CA GLY A 276 -16.75 11.22 10.33
C GLY A 276 -15.68 12.04 9.62
N THR A 277 -15.23 11.60 8.44
CA THR A 277 -14.28 12.37 7.64
C THR A 277 -14.86 13.73 7.22
N TYR A 278 -16.16 13.79 6.90
CA TYR A 278 -16.86 15.06 6.62
C TYR A 278 -16.85 16.01 7.83
N ARG A 279 -17.13 15.52 9.04
CA ARG A 279 -17.06 16.35 10.26
C ARG A 279 -15.65 16.89 10.50
N LEU A 280 -14.62 16.08 10.25
CA LEU A 280 -13.23 16.51 10.36
C LEU A 280 -12.89 17.63 9.36
N GLU A 281 -13.40 17.52 8.13
CA GLU A 281 -13.29 18.58 7.12
C GLU A 281 -13.91 19.89 7.63
N LYS A 282 -15.13 19.84 8.17
CA LYS A 282 -15.81 21.03 8.70
C LYS A 282 -15.11 21.63 9.91
N MET A 283 -14.47 20.83 10.76
CA MET A 283 -13.64 21.35 11.86
C MET A 283 -12.41 22.10 11.33
N LEU A 284 -11.76 21.57 10.30
CA LEU A 284 -10.59 22.18 9.66
C LEU A 284 -10.95 23.47 8.91
N GLU A 285 -12.03 23.48 8.12
CA GLU A 285 -12.51 24.67 7.40
C GLU A 285 -12.83 25.83 8.34
N ASN A 286 -13.45 25.53 9.49
CA ASN A 286 -13.78 26.53 10.50
C ASN A 286 -12.61 26.89 11.41
N LYS A 287 -11.43 26.28 11.24
CA LYS A 287 -10.27 26.35 12.14
C LYS A 287 -10.61 26.11 13.62
N LYS A 288 -11.64 25.31 13.90
CA LYS A 288 -12.12 24.99 15.25
C LYS A 288 -11.79 23.54 15.58
N LEU A 289 -10.58 23.33 16.07
CA LEU A 289 -10.07 22.02 16.48
C LEU A 289 -10.30 21.82 17.98
N ASP A 290 -11.44 21.25 18.33
CA ASP A 290 -11.74 20.81 19.69
C ASP A 290 -11.11 19.43 19.92
N ALA A 291 -10.09 19.38 20.79
CA ALA A 291 -9.31 18.16 21.03
C ALA A 291 -10.18 16.98 21.49
N LYS A 292 -11.21 17.23 22.31
CA LYS A 292 -12.11 16.18 22.79
C LYS A 292 -12.96 15.62 21.65
N LYS A 293 -13.56 16.51 20.85
CA LYS A 293 -14.37 16.08 19.69
C LYS A 293 -13.54 15.34 18.64
N ILE A 294 -12.28 15.77 18.44
CA ILE A 294 -11.37 15.07 17.54
C ILE A 294 -11.08 13.67 18.06
N GLU A 295 -10.75 13.50 19.34
CA GLU A 295 -10.48 12.16 19.88
C GLU A 295 -11.73 11.27 19.87
N ASP A 296 -12.91 11.80 20.20
CA ASP A 296 -14.18 11.06 20.08
C ASP A 296 -14.38 10.56 18.64
N LEU A 297 -14.07 11.42 17.65
CA LEU A 297 -14.15 11.07 16.25
C LEU A 297 -13.09 10.03 15.83
N MET A 298 -11.85 10.17 16.33
CA MET A 298 -10.77 9.20 16.08
C MET A 298 -11.16 7.82 16.62
N PHE A 299 -11.71 7.76 17.83
CA PHE A 299 -12.20 6.52 18.44
C PHE A 299 -13.28 5.86 17.57
N VAL A 300 -14.27 6.63 17.11
CA VAL A 300 -15.34 6.12 16.25
C VAL A 300 -14.79 5.61 14.92
N LEU A 301 -13.90 6.36 14.26
CA LEU A 301 -13.27 5.96 12.99
C LEU A 301 -12.46 4.66 13.14
N GLU A 302 -11.65 4.55 14.19
CA GLU A 302 -10.80 3.39 14.45
C GLU A 302 -11.61 2.11 14.71
N ASN A 303 -12.62 2.22 15.57
CA ASN A 303 -13.32 1.06 16.11
C ASN A 303 -14.54 0.64 15.28
N THR A 304 -15.17 1.56 14.55
CA THR A 304 -16.45 1.27 13.88
C THR A 304 -16.41 1.38 12.35
N SER A 305 -15.30 1.83 11.75
CA SER A 305 -15.15 1.81 10.30
C SER A 305 -15.10 0.39 9.74
N PHE A 306 -15.84 0.16 8.67
CA PHE A 306 -15.98 -1.15 8.05
C PHE A 306 -14.66 -1.69 7.46
N CYS A 307 -13.82 -0.82 6.91
CA CYS A 307 -12.56 -1.21 6.27
C CYS A 307 -11.40 -0.29 6.70
N ALA A 308 -10.20 -0.60 6.20
CA ALA A 308 -8.99 0.13 6.53
C ALA A 308 -9.05 1.62 6.17
N LEU A 309 -9.75 2.03 5.11
CA LEU A 309 -9.84 3.44 4.69
C LEU A 309 -10.22 4.38 5.85
N GLY A 310 -11.35 4.10 6.52
CA GLY A 310 -11.83 4.94 7.62
C GLY A 310 -10.92 4.87 8.84
N LYS A 311 -10.33 3.69 9.12
CA LYS A 311 -9.38 3.52 10.23
C LYS A 311 -8.06 4.25 9.98
N SER A 312 -7.62 4.32 8.72
CA SER A 312 -6.37 4.96 8.30
C SER A 312 -6.38 6.48 8.46
N VAL A 313 -7.56 7.12 8.56
CA VAL A 313 -7.67 8.55 8.88
C VAL A 313 -7.03 8.86 10.24
N VAL A 314 -7.08 7.91 11.18
CA VAL A 314 -6.72 8.15 12.58
C VAL A 314 -5.23 8.32 12.78
N VAL A 315 -4.43 7.51 12.08
CA VAL A 315 -2.97 7.45 12.23
C VAL A 315 -2.28 8.81 12.04
N PRO A 316 -2.44 9.52 10.91
CA PRO A 316 -1.77 10.81 10.69
C PRO A 316 -2.26 11.89 11.68
N PHE A 317 -3.57 11.94 11.96
CA PHE A 317 -4.16 12.96 12.84
C PHE A 317 -3.70 12.79 14.29
N ARG A 318 -3.85 11.59 14.85
CA ARG A 318 -3.48 11.33 16.24
C ARG A 318 -1.98 11.52 16.46
N SER A 319 -1.15 11.03 15.55
CA SER A 319 0.31 11.20 15.65
C SER A 319 0.74 12.65 15.48
N LEU A 320 0.13 13.43 14.57
CA LEU A 320 0.41 14.85 14.41
C LEU A 320 0.06 15.63 15.67
N LEU A 321 -1.18 15.51 16.15
CA LEU A 321 -1.70 16.30 17.28
C LEU A 321 -0.99 15.98 18.60
N ALA A 322 -0.55 14.72 18.78
CA ALA A 322 0.22 14.33 19.95
C ALA A 322 1.65 14.91 19.96
N LYS A 323 2.26 15.11 18.78
CA LYS A 323 3.70 15.41 18.64
C LYS A 323 4.00 16.86 18.27
N ILE A 324 3.11 17.52 17.54
CA ILE A 324 3.33 18.86 16.99
C ILE A 324 2.23 19.79 17.47
N LYS A 325 2.61 20.80 18.26
CA LYS A 325 1.70 21.86 18.68
C LYS A 325 1.27 22.67 17.46
N ILE A 326 -0.02 22.67 17.18
CA ILE A 326 -0.62 23.56 16.18
C ILE A 326 -0.73 24.95 16.83
N SER A 327 -0.01 25.92 16.28
CA SER A 327 -0.16 27.30 16.73
C SER A 327 -1.57 27.79 16.35
N PRO A 328 -2.33 28.46 17.25
CA PRO A 328 -3.65 29.01 16.93
C PRO A 328 -3.64 30.17 15.91
N ARG A 329 -2.49 30.48 15.29
CA ARG A 329 -2.33 31.64 14.40
C ARG A 329 -1.72 31.21 13.07
N GLY A 330 -2.50 31.46 12.02
CA GLY A 330 -2.23 31.19 10.61
C GLY A 330 -3.56 30.95 9.91
#